data_AF-A0A7V5GA83-F1
#
_entry.id   AF-A0A7V5GA83-F1
#
_cell.length_a   1.000
_cell.length_b   1.000
_cell.length_c   1.000
_cell.angle_alpha   90.00
_cell.angle_beta   90.00
_cell.angle_gamma   90.00
#
_symmetry.space_group_name_H-M   'P 1'
#
loop_
_entity.id
_entity.type
_entity.pdbx_description
1 polymer ?
#
loop_
_entity_poly.entity_id
_entity_poly.type
_entity_poly.pdbx_seq_one_letter_code
_entity_poly.pdbx_strand_id
1 'polypeptide(L)'
;MKIFTLISSFSLLSLWSFSQSVNPSVIALAGNYVETENVAVSYTIGQTVTATLTNGGILTQGFQQDSYTIVEIPEQSSQEFSVNIYPI
;
A
#
# COMPACT_ATOMS: atom_id res chain seq x y z
N MET A 1 -12.44 -23.46 37.89
CA MET A 1 -11.32 -22.51 38.11
C MET A 1 -10.22 -22.63 37.06
N LYS A 2 -9.75 -23.84 36.71
CA LYS A 2 -8.68 -24.07 35.72
C LYS A 2 -8.96 -23.51 34.31
N ILE A 3 -10.22 -23.54 33.87
CA ILE A 3 -10.61 -23.00 32.55
C ILE A 3 -10.56 -21.47 32.52
N PHE A 4 -10.97 -20.81 33.61
CA PHE A 4 -10.93 -19.35 33.73
C PHE A 4 -9.49 -18.82 33.77
N THR A 5 -8.59 -19.54 34.44
CA THR A 5 -7.16 -19.20 34.44
C THR A 5 -6.52 -19.38 33.06
N LEU A 6 -6.95 -20.38 32.29
CA LEU A 6 -6.46 -20.60 30.93
C LEU A 6 -6.90 -19.48 29.97
N ILE A 7 -8.16 -19.07 30.05
CA ILE A 7 -8.73 -18.00 29.23
C ILE A 7 -8.06 -16.65 29.54
N SER A 8 -7.87 -16.35 30.83
CA SER A 8 -7.16 -15.14 31.27
C SER A 8 -5.72 -15.11 30.76
N SER A 9 -4.99 -16.22 30.86
CA SER A 9 -3.62 -16.34 30.35
C SER A 9 -3.54 -16.17 28.84
N PHE A 10 -4.51 -16.69 28.08
CA PHE A 10 -4.52 -16.56 26.62
C PHE A 10 -4.83 -15.12 26.18
N SER A 11 -5.73 -14.43 26.88
CA SER A 11 -6.06 -13.02 26.61
C SER A 11 -4.93 -12.05 26.91
N LEU A 12 -4.02 -12.40 27.83
CA LEU A 12 -2.85 -11.56 28.14
C LEU A 12 -1.74 -11.73 27.10
N LEU A 13 -1.63 -12.92 26.49
CA LEU A 13 -0.63 -13.21 25.46
C LEU A 13 -0.87 -12.46 24.15
N SER A 14 -2.13 -12.16 23.80
CA SER A 14 -2.48 -11.47 22.56
C SER A 14 -2.06 -10.00 22.54
N LEU A 15 -1.76 -9.40 23.69
CA LEU A 15 -1.30 -8.01 23.80
C LEU A 15 0.16 -7.82 23.34
N TRP A 16 0.90 -8.91 23.16
CA TRP A 16 2.29 -8.88 22.66
C TRP A 16 2.43 -9.35 21.21
N SER A 17 1.32 -9.52 20.51
CA SER A 17 1.34 -9.81 19.08
C SER A 17 1.72 -8.55 18.30
N PHE A 18 2.97 -8.47 17.86
CA PHE A 18 3.41 -7.50 16.87
C PHE A 18 3.15 -8.06 15.46
N SER A 19 2.49 -7.27 14.61
CA SER A 19 2.38 -7.58 13.18
C SER A 19 3.60 -7.04 12.44
N GLN A 20 4.00 -7.72 11.36
CA GLN A 20 5.03 -7.20 10.46
C GLN A 20 4.49 -5.99 9.69
N SER A 21 5.21 -4.87 9.73
CA SER A 21 4.98 -3.75 8.82
C SER A 21 5.72 -4.02 7.52
N VAL A 22 4.97 -4.16 6.42
CA VAL A 22 5.52 -4.41 5.09
C VAL A 22 5.63 -3.06 4.37
N ASN A 23 6.55 -2.21 4.82
CA ASN A 23 6.82 -0.95 4.12
C ASN A 23 7.71 -1.22 2.90
N PRO A 24 7.24 -0.92 1.67
CA PRO A 24 8.08 -1.05 0.49
C PRO A 24 9.25 -0.07 0.60
N SER A 25 10.46 -0.57 0.38
CA SER A 25 11.68 0.23 0.35
C SER A 25 12.48 -0.11 -0.88
N VAL A 26 13.18 0.89 -1.42
CA VAL A 26 13.93 0.78 -2.66
C VAL A 26 15.39 1.11 -2.38
N ILE A 27 16.29 0.18 -2.71
CA ILE A 27 17.73 0.37 -2.57
C ILE A 27 18.26 0.86 -3.92
N ALA A 28 18.49 2.15 -4.04
CA ALA A 28 18.98 2.78 -5.28
C ALA A 28 20.40 3.36 -5.10
N LEU A 29 21.16 3.45 -6.20
CA LEU A 29 22.46 4.13 -6.20
C LEU A 29 22.30 5.63 -5.91
N ALA A 30 21.23 6.23 -6.44
CA ALA A 30 20.84 7.61 -6.20
C ALA A 30 19.31 7.76 -6.30
N GLY A 31 18.76 8.81 -5.71
CA GLY A 31 17.33 9.09 -5.67
C GLY A 31 17.00 10.12 -4.60
N ASN A 32 15.78 10.66 -4.63
CA ASN A 32 15.32 11.56 -3.58
C ASN A 32 13.79 11.51 -3.42
N TYR A 33 13.33 11.91 -2.24
CA TYR A 33 11.95 12.16 -1.91
C TYR A 33 11.82 13.63 -1.51
N VAL A 34 10.96 14.38 -2.19
CA VAL A 34 10.65 15.77 -1.86
C VAL A 34 9.15 15.91 -1.74
N GLU A 35 8.70 16.42 -0.61
CA GLU A 35 7.29 16.66 -0.33
C GLU A 35 7.07 18.13 0.04
N THR A 36 5.95 18.67 -0.44
CA THR A 36 5.38 19.97 -0.07
C THR A 36 3.89 19.74 0.21
N GLU A 37 3.19 20.71 0.80
CA GLU A 37 1.80 20.58 1.26
C GLU A 37 0.83 19.89 0.27
N ASN A 38 1.03 20.07 -1.04
CA ASN A 38 0.12 19.54 -2.06
C ASN A 38 0.75 18.52 -3.01
N VAL A 39 2.07 18.28 -2.93
CA VAL A 39 2.78 17.47 -3.92
C VAL A 39 3.90 16.69 -3.27
N ALA A 40 3.92 15.39 -3.53
CA ALA A 40 5.06 14.52 -3.25
C ALA A 40 5.68 14.06 -4.56
N VAL A 41 7.01 14.18 -4.67
CA VAL A 41 7.80 13.66 -5.80
C VAL A 41 8.85 12.72 -5.26
N SER A 42 8.87 11.52 -5.80
CA SER A 42 9.88 10.51 -5.50
C SER A 42 10.49 10.00 -6.78
N TYR A 43 11.82 9.93 -6.83
CA TYR A 43 12.52 9.36 -7.97
C TYR A 43 13.73 8.56 -7.53
N THR A 44 14.09 7.58 -8.35
CA THR A 44 15.25 6.73 -8.16
C THR A 44 16.03 6.60 -9.46
N ILE A 45 17.37 6.59 -9.37
CA ILE A 45 18.29 6.58 -10.50
C ILE A 45 19.20 5.36 -10.38
N GLY A 46 19.46 4.69 -11.51
CA GLY A 46 20.39 3.56 -11.58
C GLY A 46 19.75 2.17 -11.42
N GLN A 47 18.42 2.07 -11.45
CA GLN A 47 17.73 0.78 -11.45
C GLN A 47 17.52 0.31 -12.89
N THR A 48 18.53 -0.33 -13.47
CA THR A 48 18.42 -0.93 -14.81
C THR A 48 18.09 -2.43 -14.75
N VAL A 49 18.31 -3.07 -13.59
CA VAL A 49 18.17 -4.53 -13.41
C VAL A 49 17.53 -4.85 -12.05
N THR A 50 16.43 -5.59 -12.08
CA THR A 50 15.76 -6.16 -10.90
C THR A 50 16.38 -7.51 -10.57
N ALA A 51 17.23 -7.57 -9.54
CA ALA A 51 17.88 -8.80 -9.12
C ALA A 51 17.07 -9.49 -8.00
N THR A 52 16.98 -10.81 -8.05
CA THR A 52 16.55 -11.64 -6.92
C THR A 52 17.79 -12.11 -6.17
N LEU A 53 17.95 -11.66 -4.93
CA LEU A 53 19.03 -12.07 -4.04
C LEU A 53 18.55 -13.22 -3.16
N THR A 54 19.42 -14.21 -2.94
CA THR A 54 19.14 -15.37 -2.09
C THR A 54 20.26 -15.55 -1.07
N ASN A 55 20.00 -15.17 0.18
CA ASN A 55 20.88 -15.49 1.32
C ASN A 55 20.08 -15.47 2.63
N GLY A 56 19.66 -16.64 3.11
CA GLY A 56 18.79 -16.77 4.29
C GLY A 56 17.32 -16.34 4.09
N GLY A 57 17.02 -15.66 2.97
CA GLY A 57 15.69 -15.28 2.51
C GLY A 57 15.73 -14.91 1.01
N ILE A 58 14.55 -14.81 0.37
CA ILE A 58 14.40 -14.36 -1.02
C ILE A 58 14.07 -12.87 -1.00
N LEU A 59 14.93 -12.04 -1.58
CA LEU A 59 14.69 -10.61 -1.77
C LEU A 59 14.63 -10.31 -3.27
N THR A 60 13.43 -10.12 -3.79
CA THR A 60 13.21 -9.69 -5.17
C THR A 60 13.22 -8.16 -5.21
N GLN A 61 14.26 -7.57 -5.79
CA GLN A 61 14.33 -6.12 -5.98
C GLN A 61 13.44 -5.71 -7.15
N GLY A 62 12.67 -4.64 -6.98
CA GLY A 62 11.79 -4.07 -8.00
C GLY A 62 11.95 -2.56 -8.08
N PHE A 63 11.26 -1.95 -9.05
CA PHE A 63 11.13 -0.49 -9.10
C PHE A 63 10.35 0.03 -7.90
N GLN A 64 10.48 1.33 -7.64
CA GLN A 64 9.59 2.00 -6.70
C GLN A 64 8.14 1.82 -7.14
N GLN A 65 7.35 1.17 -6.29
CA GLN A 65 5.92 0.96 -6.50
C GLN A 65 5.16 1.80 -5.49
N ASP A 66 4.23 2.60 -5.99
CA ASP A 66 3.30 3.33 -5.13
C ASP A 66 2.16 2.41 -4.69
N SER A 67 1.51 2.74 -3.58
CA SER A 67 0.37 1.98 -3.08
C SER A 67 -0.90 2.39 -3.81
N TYR A 68 -1.40 1.53 -4.68
CA TYR A 68 -2.67 1.75 -5.35
C TYR A 68 -3.83 1.45 -4.39
N THR A 69 -4.68 2.43 -4.16
CA THR A 69 -5.99 2.20 -3.52
C THR A 69 -7.00 1.97 -4.63
N ILE A 70 -7.59 0.77 -4.68
CA ILE A 70 -8.71 0.49 -5.57
C ILE A 70 -9.90 1.28 -5.03
N VAL A 71 -10.34 2.29 -5.78
CA VAL A 71 -11.60 3.00 -5.53
C VAL A 71 -12.64 2.49 -6.51
N GLU A 72 -13.76 1.99 -5.99
CA GLU A 72 -14.90 1.64 -6.83
C GLU A 72 -15.59 2.92 -7.28
N ILE A 73 -15.79 3.08 -8.59
CA ILE A 73 -16.67 4.12 -9.13
C ILE A 73 -18.06 3.49 -9.21
N PRO A 74 -19.03 3.90 -8.37
CA PRO A 74 -20.37 3.38 -8.46
C PRO A 74 -20.97 3.78 -9.81
N GLU A 75 -21.49 2.81 -10.54
CA GLU A 75 -22.24 3.06 -11.76
C GLU A 75 -23.51 3.83 -11.38
N GLN A 76 -23.60 5.10 -11.80
CA GLN A 76 -24.81 5.89 -11.66
C GLN A 76 -25.85 5.29 -12.62
N SER A 77 -26.78 4.51 -12.06
CA SER A 77 -27.97 4.01 -12.73
C SER A 77 -28.66 5.15 -13.48
N SER A 78 -28.49 5.17 -14.82
CA SER A 78 -29.17 6.00 -15.80
C SER A 78 -29.74 7.33 -15.27
N GLN A 79 -28.92 8.38 -15.22
CA GLN A 79 -29.47 9.73 -15.28
C GLN A 79 -30.19 9.85 -16.63
N GLU A 80 -31.48 10.19 -16.60
CA GLU A 80 -32.23 10.49 -17.83
C GLU A 80 -31.48 11.58 -18.59
N PHE A 81 -30.97 11.23 -19.76
CA PHE A 81 -30.29 12.15 -20.65
C PHE A 81 -31.33 13.12 -21.23
N SER A 82 -31.49 14.28 -20.59
CA SER A 82 -32.39 15.34 -21.04
C SER A 82 -31.64 16.31 -21.95
N VAL A 83 -31.88 16.24 -23.25
CA VAL A 83 -31.38 17.21 -24.23
C VAL A 83 -32.43 18.30 -24.40
N ASN A 84 -32.13 19.48 -23.89
CA ASN A 84 -32.95 20.67 -24.15
C ASN A 84 -32.51 21.30 -25.47
N ILE A 85 -33.33 21.12 -26.51
CA ILE A 85 -33.19 21.86 -27.78
C ILE A 85 -33.99 23.16 -27.61
N TYR A 86 -33.28 24.28 -27.53
CA TYR A 86 -33.87 25.61 -27.56
C TYR A 86 -34.10 26.05 -29.02
N PRO A 87 -35.11 26.91 -29.28
CA PRO A 87 -35.72 27.02 -30.59
C PRO A 87 -34.81 27.51 -31.72
N ILE A 88 -35.26 27.06 -32.90
CA ILE A 88 -34.92 27.24 -34.32
C ILE A 88 -34.59 28.66 -34.79
#